data_AF-A0A383APC7-F1
#
_entry.id   AF-A0A383APC7-F1
#
_cell.length_a   1.000
_cell.length_b   1.000
_cell.length_c   1.000
_cell.angle_alpha   90.00
_cell.angle_beta   90.00
_cell.angle_gamma   90.00
#
_symmetry.space_group_name_H-M   'P 1'
#
loop_
_entity.id
_entity.type
_entity.pdbx_description
1 polymer ?
#
loop_
_entity_poly.entity_id
_entity_poly.type
_entity_poly.pdbx_seq_one_letter_code
_entity_poly.pdbx_strand_id
1 'polypeptide(L)'
;MFHDIQSVIASKAGWFYILTVNIILGFSIYLIFSKYGKICIGGKDEKPEFTYFSWFSMLFSAGMGIGLVFYAVAEPISHYLVPPYGDGNSIESAKVAMQFTFFHWGLHAWGIYAVLALALAFFSFNRGLPLTIRSIFYPILGEKIHGYIGNVIDIIATVATLFGLTTSLGLGVKQINAGLNHLFGVPEN
;
A
#
# COMPACT_ATOMS: atom_id res chain seq x y z
N MET A 1 14.44 -15.44 -17.22
CA MET A 1 13.20 -16.01 -16.63
C MET A 1 12.43 -14.99 -15.78
N PHE A 2 12.96 -14.49 -14.65
CA PHE A 2 12.22 -13.51 -13.83
C PHE A 2 11.94 -12.19 -14.57
N HIS A 3 12.96 -11.59 -15.21
CA HIS A 3 12.81 -10.36 -16.00
C HIS A 3 11.80 -10.49 -17.15
N ASP A 4 11.74 -11.66 -17.77
CA ASP A 4 10.81 -11.93 -18.87
C ASP A 4 9.36 -11.98 -18.37
N ILE A 5 9.12 -12.65 -17.24
CA ILE A 5 7.80 -12.69 -16.60
C ILE A 5 7.39 -11.29 -16.13
N GLN A 6 8.29 -10.55 -15.48
CA GLN A 6 8.03 -9.20 -15.02
C GLN A 6 7.66 -8.26 -16.19
N SER A 7 8.39 -8.32 -17.30
CA SER A 7 8.14 -7.45 -18.46
C SER A 7 6.81 -7.79 -19.15
N VAL A 8 6.45 -9.08 -19.24
CA VAL A 8 5.15 -9.51 -19.76
C VAL A 8 4.02 -9.00 -18.88
N ILE A 9 4.13 -9.13 -17.56
CA ILE A 9 3.10 -8.63 -16.62
C ILE A 9 3.00 -7.10 -16.73
N ALA A 10 4.12 -6.38 -16.68
CA ALA A 10 4.12 -4.93 -16.75
C ALA A 10 3.49 -4.40 -18.05
N SER A 11 3.82 -5.00 -19.19
CA SER A 11 3.31 -4.58 -20.50
C SER A 11 1.84 -4.95 -20.73
N LYS A 12 1.39 -6.12 -20.23
CA LYS A 12 0.02 -6.60 -20.49
C LYS A 12 -0.99 -6.22 -19.41
N ALA A 13 -0.56 -6.15 -18.15
CA ALA A 13 -1.43 -5.87 -17.00
C ALA A 13 -1.25 -4.44 -16.44
N GLY A 14 -0.29 -3.65 -16.95
CA GLY A 14 -0.05 -2.29 -16.46
C GLY A 14 -1.27 -1.37 -16.54
N TRP A 15 -2.02 -1.41 -17.65
CA TRP A 15 -3.25 -0.63 -17.81
C TRP A 15 -4.32 -1.02 -16.78
N PHE A 16 -4.45 -2.32 -16.51
CA PHE A 16 -5.41 -2.85 -15.55
C PHE A 16 -5.05 -2.38 -14.14
N TYR A 17 -3.77 -2.46 -13.77
CA TYR A 17 -3.27 -1.94 -12.50
C TYR A 17 -3.59 -0.45 -12.33
N ILE A 18 -3.23 0.39 -13.31
CA ILE A 18 -3.48 1.84 -13.26
C ILE A 18 -4.98 2.12 -13.12
N LEU A 19 -5.81 1.43 -13.90
CA LEU A 19 -7.27 1.58 -13.82
C LEU A 19 -7.81 1.19 -12.45
N THR A 20 -7.39 0.05 -11.91
CA THR A 20 -7.82 -0.43 -10.59
C THR A 20 -7.47 0.56 -9.48
N VAL A 21 -6.24 1.07 -9.45
CA VAL A 21 -5.82 2.03 -8.41
C VAL A 21 -6.62 3.34 -8.52
N ASN A 22 -6.88 3.84 -9.72
CA ASN A 22 -7.72 5.03 -9.91
C ASN A 22 -9.18 4.80 -9.51
N ILE A 23 -9.75 3.61 -9.80
CA ILE A 23 -11.10 3.25 -9.36
C ILE A 23 -11.16 3.20 -7.83
N ILE A 24 -10.17 2.59 -7.18
CA ILE A 24 -10.08 2.52 -5.72
C ILE A 24 -10.01 3.93 -5.11
N LEU A 25 -9.17 4.81 -5.65
CA LEU A 25 -9.08 6.19 -5.19
C LEU A 25 -10.41 6.94 -5.39
N GLY A 26 -11.03 6.81 -6.57
CA GLY A 26 -12.34 7.38 -6.85
C GLY A 26 -13.42 6.86 -5.91
N PHE A 27 -13.38 5.56 -5.57
CA PHE A 27 -14.28 4.95 -4.61
C PHE A 27 -14.07 5.50 -3.19
N SER A 28 -12.83 5.66 -2.74
CA SER A 28 -12.52 6.30 -1.45
C SER A 28 -13.08 7.72 -1.37
N ILE A 29 -12.88 8.51 -2.43
CA ILE A 29 -13.43 9.87 -2.52
C ILE A 29 -14.96 9.84 -2.50
N TYR A 30 -15.58 8.92 -3.25
CA TYR A 30 -17.03 8.74 -3.23
C TYR A 30 -17.54 8.44 -1.82
N LEU A 31 -16.88 7.55 -1.07
CA LEU A 31 -17.30 7.21 0.29
C LEU A 31 -17.33 8.42 1.22
N ILE A 32 -16.34 9.32 1.12
CA ILE A 32 -16.26 10.56 1.92
C ILE A 32 -17.50 11.44 1.72
N PHE A 33 -17.94 11.63 0.47
CA PHE A 33 -19.08 12.50 0.16
C PHE A 33 -20.43 11.79 0.14
N SER A 34 -20.44 10.46 0.17
CA SER A 34 -21.66 9.66 0.17
C SER A 34 -22.34 9.59 1.54
N LYS A 35 -23.57 9.07 1.56
CA LYS A 35 -24.28 8.71 2.80
C LYS A 35 -23.55 7.67 3.66
N TYR A 36 -22.64 6.88 3.07
CA TYR A 36 -21.94 5.81 3.76
C TYR A 36 -20.85 6.33 4.71
N GLY A 37 -20.30 7.53 4.48
CA GLY A 37 -19.34 8.16 5.39
C GLY A 37 -19.91 8.50 6.77
N LYS A 38 -21.24 8.42 6.95
CA LYS A 38 -21.92 8.61 8.24
C LYS A 38 -22.06 7.33 9.06
N ILE A 39 -21.67 6.18 8.51
CA ILE A 39 -21.74 4.90 9.21
C ILE A 39 -20.61 4.83 10.22
N CYS A 40 -20.96 4.71 11.50
CA CYS A 40 -19.98 4.48 12.56
C CYS A 40 -19.51 3.02 12.54
N ILE A 41 -18.20 2.82 12.61
CA ILE A 41 -17.58 1.49 12.68
C ILE A 41 -17.70 0.98 14.12
N GLY A 42 -18.21 -0.25 14.29
CA GLY A 42 -18.49 -0.85 15.60
C GLY A 42 -19.94 -0.71 16.09
N GLY A 43 -20.71 0.24 15.56
CA GLY A 43 -22.14 0.38 15.89
C GLY A 43 -22.57 1.84 16.01
N LYS A 44 -23.88 2.10 16.10
CA LYS A 44 -24.42 3.47 16.16
C LYS A 44 -24.03 4.22 17.43
N ASP A 45 -23.87 3.50 18.54
CA ASP A 45 -23.60 4.05 19.86
C ASP A 45 -22.11 3.92 20.27
N GLU A 46 -21.28 3.40 19.36
CA GLU A 46 -19.87 3.16 19.62
C GLU A 46 -19.08 4.48 19.66
N LYS A 47 -18.08 4.55 20.55
CA LYS A 47 -17.22 5.71 20.71
C LYS A 47 -15.77 5.34 20.38
N PRO A 48 -14.97 6.26 19.80
CA PRO A 48 -13.57 5.99 19.55
C PRO A 48 -12.82 5.60 20.84
N GLU A 49 -12.10 4.49 20.80
CA GLU A 49 -11.25 4.04 21.91
C GLU A 49 -10.05 4.97 22.14
N PHE A 50 -9.54 5.58 21.05
CA PHE A 50 -8.37 6.45 21.07
C PHE A 50 -8.77 7.90 20.80
N THR A 51 -8.04 8.83 21.42
CA THR A 51 -8.14 10.25 21.08
C THR A 51 -7.64 10.50 19.67
N TYR A 52 -8.11 11.57 19.03
CA TYR A 52 -7.66 11.95 17.68
C TYR A 52 -6.13 12.07 17.57
N PHE A 53 -5.48 12.64 18.60
CA PHE A 53 -4.03 12.76 18.61
C PHE A 53 -3.35 11.39 18.62
N SER A 54 -3.77 10.49 19.53
CA SER A 54 -3.21 9.15 19.62
C SER A 54 -3.44 8.34 18.34
N TRP A 55 -4.66 8.39 17.79
CA TRP A 55 -4.99 7.72 16.52
C TRP A 55 -4.12 8.21 15.37
N PHE A 56 -3.94 9.52 15.24
CA PHE A 56 -3.10 10.11 14.20
C PHE A 56 -1.63 9.75 14.37
N SER A 57 -1.13 9.73 15.62
CA SER A 57 0.24 9.26 15.92
C SER A 57 0.44 7.79 15.54
N MET A 58 -0.54 6.92 15.80
CA MET A 58 -0.48 5.51 15.38
C MET A 58 -0.42 5.38 13.86
N LEU A 59 -1.20 6.18 13.12
CA LEU A 59 -1.19 6.19 11.66
C LEU A 59 0.19 6.58 11.10
N PHE A 60 0.82 7.61 11.67
CA PHE A 60 2.19 8.01 11.30
C PHE A 60 3.21 6.93 11.63
N SER A 61 3.14 6.37 12.84
CA SER A 61 4.07 5.31 13.26
C SER A 61 3.95 4.07 12.37
N ALA A 62 2.76 3.73 11.90
CA ALA A 62 2.54 2.60 11.00
C ALA A 62 2.98 2.90 9.56
N GLY A 63 2.84 4.15 9.10
CA GLY A 63 3.15 4.56 7.73
C GLY A 63 4.64 4.75 7.44
N MET A 64 5.46 5.10 8.43
CA MET A 64 6.90 5.36 8.27
C MET A 64 7.69 4.04 8.20
N GLY A 65 7.68 3.39 7.03
CA GLY A 65 8.40 2.13 6.78
C GLY A 65 9.79 2.29 6.14
N ILE A 66 10.52 1.18 6.02
CA ILE A 66 11.82 1.08 5.32
C ILE A 66 11.73 1.65 3.89
N GLY A 67 10.62 1.38 3.20
CA GLY A 67 10.38 1.88 1.85
C GLY A 67 10.48 3.41 1.76
N LEU A 68 9.94 4.14 2.75
CA LEU A 68 10.04 5.60 2.75
C LEU A 68 11.49 6.05 2.98
N VAL A 69 12.21 5.43 3.92
CA VAL A 69 13.61 5.79 4.20
C VAL A 69 14.52 5.51 2.99
N PHE A 70 14.23 4.46 2.22
CA PHE A 70 14.97 4.13 1.02
C PHE A 70 14.60 5.02 -0.17
N TYR A 71 13.31 5.08 -0.52
CA TYR A 71 12.84 5.73 -1.73
C TYR A 71 12.61 7.25 -1.59
N ALA A 72 12.54 7.81 -0.38
CA ALA A 72 12.46 9.26 -0.20
C ALA A 72 13.66 10.00 -0.81
N VAL A 73 14.80 9.33 -0.94
CA VAL A 73 15.99 9.87 -1.61
C VAL A 73 16.19 9.22 -2.97
N ALA A 74 16.10 7.88 -3.05
CA ALA A 74 16.42 7.15 -4.27
C ALA A 74 15.49 7.50 -5.44
N GLU A 75 14.18 7.63 -5.19
CA GLU A 75 13.21 7.84 -6.26
C GLU A 75 13.28 9.26 -6.87
N PRO A 76 13.30 10.36 -6.09
CA PRO A 76 13.47 11.70 -6.65
C PRO A 76 14.79 11.85 -7.41
N ILE A 77 15.90 11.30 -6.90
CA ILE A 77 17.19 11.37 -7.58
C ILE A 77 17.15 10.58 -8.89
N SER A 78 16.56 9.38 -8.88
CA SER A 78 16.40 8.57 -10.09
C SER A 78 15.59 9.31 -11.15
N HIS A 79 14.44 9.87 -10.79
CA HIS A 79 13.60 10.62 -11.72
C HIS A 79 14.22 11.96 -12.14
N TYR A 80 15.11 12.55 -11.34
CA TYR A 80 15.83 13.77 -11.73
C TYR A 80 16.88 13.49 -12.82
N LEU A 81 17.60 12.36 -12.68
CA LEU A 81 18.64 11.94 -13.62
C LEU A 81 18.06 11.33 -14.90
N VAL A 82 17.02 10.50 -14.75
CA VAL A 82 16.34 9.79 -15.85
C VAL A 82 14.83 9.99 -15.67
N PRO A 83 14.29 11.18 -16.04
CA PRO A 83 12.88 11.46 -15.88
C PRO A 83 12.04 10.59 -16.83
N PRO A 84 10.78 10.28 -16.46
CA PRO A 84 9.85 9.57 -17.35
C PRO A 84 9.63 10.25 -18.71
N TYR A 85 9.84 11.57 -18.78
CA TYR A 85 9.84 12.36 -20.00
C TYR A 85 10.72 13.61 -19.85
N GLY A 86 11.24 14.11 -20.97
CA GLY A 86 12.14 15.26 -21.01
C GLY A 86 13.59 14.91 -20.70
N ASP A 87 14.44 15.95 -20.63
CA ASP A 87 15.87 15.80 -20.39
C ASP A 87 16.18 15.80 -18.89
N GLY A 88 17.01 14.86 -18.45
CA GLY A 88 17.50 14.78 -17.08
C GLY A 88 18.45 15.92 -16.72
N ASN A 89 18.75 16.05 -15.42
CA ASN A 89 19.65 17.07 -14.88
C ASN A 89 19.21 18.53 -15.16
N SER A 90 17.92 18.79 -15.20
CA SER A 90 17.34 20.12 -15.44
C SER A 90 16.43 20.56 -14.28
N ILE A 91 16.15 21.87 -14.19
CA ILE A 91 15.17 22.38 -13.20
C ILE A 91 13.80 21.76 -13.47
N GLU A 92 13.49 21.52 -14.74
CA GLU A 92 12.28 20.85 -15.20
C GLU A 92 12.23 19.39 -14.71
N SER A 93 13.31 18.63 -14.86
CA SER A 93 13.36 17.24 -14.37
C SER A 93 13.24 17.15 -12.85
N ALA A 94 13.75 18.14 -12.10
CA ALA A 94 13.57 18.20 -10.65
C ALA A 94 12.09 18.34 -10.26
N LYS A 95 11.31 19.15 -11.00
CA LYS A 95 9.86 19.28 -10.77
C LYS A 95 9.13 17.99 -11.10
N VAL A 96 9.46 17.36 -12.23
CA VAL A 96 8.87 16.07 -12.64
C VAL A 96 9.17 14.99 -11.60
N ALA A 97 10.41 14.92 -11.11
CA ALA A 97 10.82 13.95 -10.09
C ALA A 97 9.97 14.03 -8.82
N MET A 98 9.75 15.25 -8.31
CA MET A 98 8.90 15.45 -7.14
C MET A 98 7.43 15.13 -7.43
N GLN A 99 6.92 15.48 -8.62
CA GLN A 99 5.54 15.14 -9.02
C GLN A 99 5.30 13.63 -8.99
N PHE A 100 6.18 12.82 -9.58
CA PHE A 100 6.05 11.37 -9.58
C PHE A 100 6.23 10.77 -8.18
N THR A 101 7.16 11.29 -7.40
CA THR A 101 7.36 10.84 -6.01
C THR A 101 6.10 11.08 -5.17
N PHE A 102 5.50 12.28 -5.25
CA PHE A 102 4.25 12.56 -4.56
C PHE A 102 3.07 11.75 -5.10
N PHE A 103 3.07 11.44 -6.39
CA PHE A 103 2.04 10.57 -6.98
C PHE A 103 2.12 9.15 -6.43
N HIS A 104 3.32 8.55 -6.34
CA HIS A 104 3.50 7.19 -5.85
C HIS A 104 3.28 7.05 -4.33
N TRP A 105 3.70 8.05 -3.55
CA TRP A 105 3.62 8.03 -2.08
C TRP A 105 2.40 8.78 -1.51
N GLY A 106 1.56 9.32 -2.39
CA GLY A 106 0.38 10.11 -2.04
C GLY A 106 -0.91 9.30 -2.01
N LEU A 107 -1.99 9.92 -2.46
CA LEU A 107 -3.36 9.43 -2.27
C LEU A 107 -3.62 8.06 -2.88
N HIS A 108 -2.97 7.70 -3.99
CA HIS A 108 -3.16 6.41 -4.66
C HIS A 108 -2.78 5.23 -3.76
N ALA A 109 -1.62 5.28 -3.10
CA ALA A 109 -1.19 4.23 -2.19
C ALA A 109 -2.08 4.17 -0.93
N TRP A 110 -2.33 5.31 -0.30
CA TRP A 110 -3.17 5.40 0.90
C TRP A 110 -4.62 5.01 0.65
N GLY A 111 -5.15 5.25 -0.56
CA GLY A 111 -6.50 4.87 -0.95
C GLY A 111 -6.72 3.36 -0.92
N ILE A 112 -5.72 2.58 -1.34
CA ILE A 112 -5.78 1.11 -1.28
C ILE A 112 -5.85 0.64 0.17
N TYR A 113 -4.99 1.18 1.03
CA TYR A 113 -4.99 0.85 2.46
C TYR A 113 -6.31 1.24 3.13
N ALA A 114 -6.83 2.43 2.83
CA ALA A 114 -8.07 2.92 3.41
C ALA A 114 -9.26 2.01 3.06
N VAL A 115 -9.41 1.61 1.79
CA VAL A 115 -10.51 0.72 1.37
C VAL A 115 -10.41 -0.65 2.02
N LEU A 116 -9.20 -1.23 2.05
CA LEU A 116 -8.99 -2.55 2.64
C LEU A 116 -9.23 -2.52 4.16
N ALA A 117 -8.67 -1.52 4.85
CA ALA A 117 -8.86 -1.33 6.30
C ALA A 117 -10.33 -1.10 6.64
N LEU A 118 -11.04 -0.27 5.87
CA LEU A 118 -12.46 -0.01 6.07
C LEU A 118 -13.30 -1.27 5.88
N ALA A 119 -13.00 -2.08 4.85
CA ALA A 119 -13.71 -3.33 4.62
C ALA A 119 -13.52 -4.31 5.79
N LEU A 120 -12.27 -4.53 6.22
CA LEU A 120 -11.96 -5.38 7.38
C LEU A 120 -12.64 -4.88 8.64
N ALA A 121 -12.54 -3.58 8.92
CA ALA A 121 -13.12 -2.97 10.11
C ALA A 121 -14.64 -3.08 10.11
N PHE A 122 -15.31 -2.80 8.98
CA PHE A 122 -16.76 -2.91 8.88
C PHE A 122 -17.26 -4.34 9.08
N PHE A 123 -16.66 -5.34 8.40
CA PHE A 123 -17.11 -6.73 8.55
C PHE A 123 -16.78 -7.30 9.94
N SER A 124 -15.67 -6.87 10.54
CA SER A 124 -15.31 -7.38 11.87
C SER A 124 -16.13 -6.72 12.97
N PHE A 125 -16.17 -5.39 12.98
CA PHE A 125 -16.78 -4.64 14.08
C PHE A 125 -18.29 -4.43 13.91
N ASN A 126 -18.80 -4.22 12.70
CA ASN A 126 -20.25 -4.04 12.49
C ASN A 126 -21.00 -5.34 12.18
N ARG A 127 -20.31 -6.36 11.63
CA ARG A 127 -20.94 -7.64 11.26
C ARG A 127 -20.51 -8.82 12.13
N GLY A 128 -19.57 -8.62 13.06
CA GLY A 128 -19.13 -9.67 13.98
C GLY A 128 -18.39 -10.82 13.30
N LEU A 129 -17.86 -10.61 12.08
CA LEU A 129 -17.08 -11.61 11.38
C LEU A 129 -15.62 -11.61 11.87
N PRO A 130 -14.86 -12.71 11.67
CA PRO A 130 -13.45 -12.73 12.02
C PRO A 130 -12.65 -11.66 11.26
N LEU A 131 -11.62 -11.06 11.90
CA LEU A 131 -10.72 -10.09 11.28
C LEU A 131 -9.75 -10.76 10.30
N THR A 132 -10.28 -11.16 9.15
CA THR A 132 -9.59 -11.94 8.10
C THR A 132 -10.06 -11.47 6.72
N ILE A 133 -9.24 -11.65 5.70
CA ILE A 133 -9.53 -11.14 4.34
C ILE A 133 -10.75 -11.84 3.74
N ARG A 134 -10.95 -13.13 4.01
CA ARG A 134 -12.18 -13.85 3.60
C ARG A 134 -13.47 -13.16 4.04
N SER A 135 -13.49 -12.46 5.18
CA SER A 135 -14.70 -11.81 5.71
C SER A 135 -15.19 -10.67 4.83
N ILE A 136 -14.29 -10.03 4.09
CA ILE A 136 -14.63 -8.97 3.13
C ILE A 136 -15.51 -9.52 1.99
N PHE A 137 -15.38 -10.80 1.67
CA PHE A 137 -16.11 -11.45 0.59
C PHE A 137 -17.46 -12.02 1.03
N TYR A 138 -17.83 -11.90 2.31
CA TYR A 138 -19.12 -12.40 2.83
C TYR A 138 -20.34 -11.89 2.03
N PRO A 139 -20.44 -10.63 1.57
CA PRO A 139 -21.60 -10.18 0.79
C PRO A 139 -21.82 -10.93 -0.53
N ILE A 140 -20.75 -11.48 -1.10
CA ILE A 140 -20.78 -12.15 -2.41
C ILE A 140 -20.83 -13.67 -2.22
N LEU A 141 -20.07 -14.20 -1.26
CA LEU A 141 -19.89 -15.64 -1.06
C LEU A 141 -20.78 -16.22 0.04
N GLY A 142 -21.34 -15.38 0.92
CA GLY A 142 -22.10 -15.79 2.10
C GLY A 142 -21.29 -16.74 2.97
N GLU A 143 -21.95 -17.79 3.47
CA GLU A 143 -21.34 -18.83 4.32
C GLU A 143 -20.19 -19.61 3.66
N LYS A 144 -20.02 -19.51 2.32
CA LYS A 144 -18.90 -20.19 1.63
C LYS A 144 -17.52 -19.66 2.05
N ILE A 145 -17.45 -18.52 2.73
CA ILE A 145 -16.19 -18.01 3.31
C ILE A 145 -15.62 -18.96 4.38
N HIS A 146 -16.45 -19.82 4.99
CA HIS A 146 -15.99 -20.80 5.98
C HIS A 146 -15.47 -22.10 5.33
N GLY A 147 -15.63 -22.25 4.02
CA GLY A 147 -15.18 -23.41 3.27
C GLY A 147 -13.84 -23.20 2.53
N TYR A 148 -13.62 -24.04 1.53
CA TYR A 148 -12.39 -24.05 0.74
C TYR A 148 -12.07 -22.70 0.07
N ILE A 149 -13.09 -22.01 -0.46
CA ILE A 149 -12.90 -20.72 -1.14
C ILE A 149 -12.33 -19.67 -0.18
N GLY A 150 -12.82 -19.59 1.05
CA GLY A 150 -12.28 -18.67 2.05
C GLY A 150 -10.84 -18.99 2.45
N ASN A 151 -10.49 -20.29 2.53
CA ASN A 151 -9.11 -20.69 2.78
C ASN A 151 -8.18 -20.27 1.65
N VAL A 152 -8.60 -20.42 0.39
CA VAL A 152 -7.82 -19.97 -0.78
C VAL A 152 -7.60 -18.45 -0.73
N ILE A 153 -8.63 -17.66 -0.40
CA ILE A 153 -8.54 -16.21 -0.27
C ILE A 153 -7.48 -15.82 0.78
N ASP A 154 -7.56 -16.42 1.97
CA ASP A 154 -6.60 -16.11 3.04
C ASP A 154 -5.18 -16.56 2.68
N ILE A 155 -5.01 -17.73 2.04
CA ILE A 155 -3.69 -18.20 1.58
C ILE A 155 -3.07 -17.18 0.61
N ILE A 156 -3.84 -16.73 -0.39
CA ILE A 156 -3.37 -15.72 -1.34
C ILE A 156 -3.00 -14.43 -0.61
N ALA A 157 -3.82 -13.98 0.33
CA ALA A 157 -3.54 -12.76 1.10
C ALA A 157 -2.29 -12.89 1.98
N THR A 158 -2.10 -14.03 2.64
CA THR A 158 -0.91 -14.31 3.45
C THR A 158 0.34 -14.36 2.58
N VAL A 159 0.30 -15.04 1.44
CA VAL A 159 1.42 -15.10 0.49
C VAL A 159 1.75 -13.71 -0.07
N ALA A 160 0.74 -12.92 -0.45
CA ALA A 160 0.94 -11.55 -0.92
C ALA A 160 1.59 -10.67 0.16
N THR A 161 1.13 -10.79 1.41
CA THR A 161 1.70 -10.09 2.56
C THR A 161 3.16 -10.49 2.77
N LEU A 162 3.46 -11.79 2.72
CA LEU A 162 4.81 -12.32 2.87
C LEU A 162 5.77 -11.71 1.83
N PHE A 163 5.41 -11.72 0.56
CA PHE A 163 6.23 -11.12 -0.50
C PHE A 163 6.45 -9.61 -0.32
N GLY A 164 5.41 -8.88 0.13
CA GLY A 164 5.54 -7.46 0.46
C GLY A 164 6.52 -7.20 1.60
N LEU A 165 6.40 -7.97 2.68
CA LEU A 165 7.29 -7.88 3.85
C LEU A 165 8.74 -8.22 3.49
N THR A 166 8.97 -9.32 2.77
CA THR A 166 10.32 -9.75 2.37
C THR A 166 11.01 -8.72 1.48
N THR A 167 10.27 -8.07 0.57
CA THR A 167 10.84 -7.01 -0.29
C THR A 167 11.31 -5.81 0.53
N SER A 168 10.46 -5.33 1.44
CA SER A 168 10.80 -4.20 2.32
C SER A 168 12.00 -4.51 3.22
N LEU A 169 12.02 -5.71 3.81
CA LEU A 169 13.15 -6.17 4.63
C LEU A 169 14.45 -6.28 3.81
N GLY A 170 14.37 -6.82 2.60
CA GLY A 170 15.54 -6.92 1.70
C GLY A 170 16.15 -5.57 1.37
N LEU A 171 15.32 -4.55 1.12
CA LEU A 171 15.80 -3.18 0.93
C LEU A 171 16.49 -2.64 2.18
N GLY A 172 15.92 -2.90 3.36
CA GLY A 172 16.49 -2.47 4.64
C GLY A 172 17.85 -3.11 4.92
N VAL A 173 18.00 -4.40 4.67
CA VAL A 173 19.28 -5.11 4.83
C VAL A 173 20.34 -4.53 3.89
N LYS A 174 20.01 -4.28 2.62
CA LYS A 174 20.92 -3.63 1.67
C LYS A 174 21.35 -2.23 2.13
N GLN A 175 20.40 -1.44 2.63
CA GLN A 175 20.67 -0.09 3.12
C GLN A 175 21.60 -0.11 4.34
N ILE A 176 21.41 -1.05 5.27
CA ILE A 176 22.29 -1.23 6.43
C ILE A 176 23.69 -1.68 5.99
N ASN A 177 23.78 -2.67 5.10
CA ASN A 177 25.07 -3.19 4.63
C ASN A 177 25.87 -2.11 3.89
N ALA A 178 25.23 -1.30 3.04
CA ALA A 178 25.87 -0.15 2.41
C ALA A 178 26.35 0.90 3.42
N GLY A 179 25.56 1.17 4.47
CA GLY A 179 25.97 2.04 5.58
C GLY A 179 27.18 1.51 6.33
N LEU A 180 27.22 0.20 6.61
CA LEU A 180 28.36 -0.47 7.25
C LEU A 180 29.61 -0.49 6.36
N ASN A 181 29.44 -0.68 5.05
CA ASN A 181 30.54 -0.57 4.09
C ASN A 181 31.12 0.85 4.11
N HIS A 182 30.26 1.86 4.02
CA HIS A 182 30.68 3.26 4.00
C HIS A 182 31.42 3.68 5.28
N LEU A 183 30.97 3.24 6.46
CA LEU A 183 31.54 3.63 7.75
C LEU A 183 32.71 2.77 8.20
N PHE A 184 32.67 1.47 7.91
CA PHE A 184 33.57 0.47 8.51
C PHE A 184 34.26 -0.43 7.48
N GLY A 185 34.00 -0.26 6.18
CA GLY A 185 34.62 -1.07 5.12
C GLY A 185 34.16 -2.53 5.06
N VAL A 186 33.03 -2.86 5.70
CA VAL A 186 32.46 -4.22 5.65
C VAL A 186 32.06 -4.56 4.21
N PRO A 187 32.43 -5.73 3.64
CA PRO A 187 32.04 -6.11 2.28
C PRO A 187 30.53 -6.06 2.05
N GLU A 188 30.13 -5.58 0.87
CA GLU A 188 28.74 -5.67 0.42
C GLU A 188 28.47 -7.02 -0.24
N ASN A 189 27.39 -7.70 0.17
CA ASN A 189 26.99 -9.01 -0.37
C ASN A 189 25.49 -9.05 -0.70
#